data_AF-A0A962XB55-F1
#
_entry.id   AF-A0A962XB55-F1
#
_cell.length_a   1.000
_cell.length_b   1.000
_cell.length_c   1.000
_cell.angle_alpha   90.00
_cell.angle_beta   90.00
_cell.angle_gamma   90.00
#
_symmetry.space_group_name_H-M   'P 1'
#
loop_
_entity.id
_entity.type
_entity.pdbx_description
1 polymer ?
#
loop_
_entity_poly.entity_id
_entity_poly.type
_entity_poly.pdbx_seq_one_letter_code
_entity_poly.pdbx_strand_id
1 'polypeptide(L)'
;GYLRSSGSSVAETALQDFLRERLPDYMMPARYLPLSSWPLTANGKLDRQALADMAAKTLPESTAPTQCTESADLLTQVVTHPEVLKNRADRDAFIQSRPGLRRDLPKASTIALPTALTPEQQQVYQRRRSARRFAHGPLPVARLYALLNCLRGVDQGALIKYRYPSAGSSYCVQTYLHLKAECCPELTAGTYYYHPLQNALLRLGDDAPDLADIHVPGNRPIFQSAAFSLFLVADLRAIQPLYGEVSLDLARLEAGHIAQLLMEEAAAADLDLCPIGYLNFAPARPYFALADPAQVWLYTLLGGGRLAEEDVGQIFRPSSHQPKVPVTAPVALETTVAAIWARVLQLPAVDANAQFFEIGGNSFAVLDVQREISRELGVECPVAQLFRYPTVRMLAAYLATLQPGDPTPAETAPTVVTPPPIEMPPPSRRDRRRAIRQQLNPLTERHDSIF
;
A
#
# COMPACT_ATOMS: atom_id res chain seq x y z
N GLY A 1 -18.87 1.77 -16.97
CA GLY A 1 -18.77 1.70 -18.43
C GLY A 1 -20.18 1.66 -18.99
N TYR A 2 -20.41 2.19 -20.19
CA TYR A 2 -21.72 2.17 -20.84
C TYR A 2 -21.69 1.19 -22.00
N LEU A 3 -22.72 0.37 -22.15
CA LEU A 3 -22.81 -0.58 -23.26
C LEU A 3 -24.15 -0.40 -23.98
N ARG A 4 -24.14 -0.53 -25.30
CA ARG A 4 -25.35 -0.63 -26.11
C ARG A 4 -25.24 -1.91 -26.92
N SER A 5 -26.17 -2.85 -26.71
CA SER A 5 -26.24 -4.04 -27.53
C SER A 5 -27.07 -3.77 -28.79
N SER A 6 -26.59 -4.21 -29.95
CA SER A 6 -27.36 -4.23 -31.20
C SER A 6 -28.14 -5.54 -31.41
N GLY A 7 -28.23 -6.40 -30.37
CA GLY A 7 -28.87 -7.72 -30.41
C GLY A 7 -28.88 -8.41 -29.05
N SER A 8 -28.89 -9.75 -29.03
CA SER A 8 -28.96 -10.62 -27.84
C SER A 8 -28.10 -10.14 -26.67
N SER A 9 -28.56 -10.36 -25.43
CA SER A 9 -27.86 -9.95 -24.21
C SER A 9 -26.45 -10.57 -24.13
N VAL A 10 -25.44 -9.72 -24.01
CA VAL A 10 -24.05 -10.15 -23.78
C VAL A 10 -23.84 -10.36 -22.29
N ALA A 11 -23.27 -11.51 -21.90
CA ALA A 11 -22.91 -11.79 -20.52
C ALA A 11 -21.77 -10.86 -20.06
N GLU A 12 -21.89 -10.30 -18.85
CA GLU A 12 -20.94 -9.32 -18.31
C GLU A 12 -19.51 -9.87 -18.22
N THR A 13 -19.36 -11.15 -17.91
CA THR A 13 -18.06 -11.85 -17.87
C THR A 13 -17.37 -11.87 -19.24
N ALA A 14 -18.11 -12.18 -20.31
CA ALA A 14 -17.57 -12.19 -21.67
C ALA A 14 -17.12 -10.79 -22.13
N LEU A 15 -17.81 -9.73 -21.69
CA LEU A 15 -17.44 -8.34 -22.00
C LEU A 15 -16.17 -7.91 -21.24
N GLN A 16 -16.06 -8.31 -19.97
CA GLN A 16 -14.88 -8.02 -19.16
C GLN A 16 -13.63 -8.70 -19.72
N ASP A 17 -13.73 -9.96 -20.12
CA ASP A 17 -12.60 -10.70 -20.71
C ASP A 17 -12.17 -10.06 -22.03
N PHE A 18 -13.12 -9.68 -22.90
CA PHE A 18 -12.83 -8.98 -24.15
C PHE A 18 -12.10 -7.64 -23.96
N LEU A 19 -12.47 -6.86 -22.94
CA LEU A 19 -11.88 -5.55 -22.65
C LEU A 19 -10.52 -5.68 -21.96
N ARG A 20 -10.32 -6.68 -21.09
CA ARG A 20 -9.06 -6.90 -20.38
C ARG A 20 -7.90 -7.26 -21.32
N GLU A 21 -8.20 -7.87 -22.47
CA GLU A 21 -7.22 -8.10 -23.53
C GLU A 21 -6.73 -6.82 -24.24
N ARG A 22 -7.48 -5.71 -24.12
CA ARG A 22 -7.30 -4.50 -24.95
C ARG A 22 -7.08 -3.23 -24.15
N LEU A 23 -7.36 -3.24 -22.86
CA LEU A 23 -7.27 -2.08 -21.97
C LEU A 23 -6.47 -2.43 -20.72
N PRO A 24 -5.62 -1.51 -20.22
CA PRO A 24 -4.99 -1.65 -18.91
C PRO A 24 -6.02 -1.74 -17.78
N ASP A 25 -5.67 -2.40 -16.67
CA ASP A 25 -6.58 -2.62 -15.54
C ASP A 25 -7.19 -1.34 -14.96
N TYR A 26 -6.46 -0.23 -14.97
CA TYR A 26 -6.97 1.07 -14.49
C TYR A 26 -8.02 1.70 -15.42
N MET A 27 -8.14 1.22 -16.66
CA MET A 27 -9.17 1.64 -17.63
C MET A 27 -10.39 0.69 -17.64
N MET A 28 -10.35 -0.40 -16.86
CA MET A 28 -11.44 -1.37 -16.78
C MET A 28 -12.59 -0.82 -15.93
N PRO A 29 -13.82 -0.71 -16.47
CA PRO A 29 -14.95 -0.24 -15.68
C PRO A 29 -15.39 -1.28 -14.64
N ALA A 30 -15.62 -0.83 -13.40
CA ALA A 30 -16.08 -1.71 -12.32
C ALA A 30 -17.53 -2.22 -12.50
N ARG A 31 -18.36 -1.52 -13.30
CA ARG A 31 -19.75 -1.88 -13.60
C ARG A 31 -20.10 -1.46 -15.02
N TYR A 32 -21.04 -2.17 -15.65
CA TYR A 32 -21.56 -1.82 -16.97
C TYR A 32 -23.04 -1.45 -16.92
N LEU A 33 -23.38 -0.29 -17.48
CA LEU A 33 -24.75 0.18 -17.59
C LEU A 33 -25.25 -0.05 -19.03
N PRO A 34 -26.25 -0.91 -19.24
CA PRO A 34 -26.86 -1.08 -20.54
C PRO A 34 -27.70 0.14 -20.91
N LEU A 35 -27.49 0.66 -22.12
CA LEU A 35 -28.24 1.77 -22.70
C LEU A 35 -29.04 1.27 -23.90
N SER A 36 -30.28 1.74 -24.03
CA SER A 36 -31.14 1.49 -25.19
C SER A 36 -30.68 2.28 -26.43
N SER A 37 -30.13 3.48 -26.24
CA SER A 37 -29.57 4.31 -27.30
C SER A 37 -28.42 5.18 -26.78
N TRP A 38 -27.54 5.62 -27.68
CA TRP A 38 -26.55 6.64 -27.34
C TRP A 38 -27.21 8.01 -27.33
N PRO A 39 -27.12 8.78 -26.23
CA PRO A 39 -27.63 10.15 -26.22
C PRO A 39 -26.69 11.02 -27.05
N LEU A 40 -27.19 11.52 -28.19
CA LEU A 40 -26.43 12.37 -29.09
C LEU A 40 -27.04 13.78 -29.10
N THR A 41 -26.18 14.80 -29.12
CA THR A 41 -26.53 16.19 -29.41
C THR A 41 -27.10 16.32 -30.84
N ALA A 42 -27.75 17.45 -31.14
CA ALA A 42 -28.28 17.75 -32.48
C ALA A 42 -27.23 17.65 -33.61
N ASN A 43 -25.94 17.75 -33.29
CA ASN A 43 -24.82 17.61 -34.21
C ASN A 43 -24.21 16.20 -34.24
N GLY A 44 -24.89 15.19 -33.68
CA GLY A 44 -24.45 13.79 -33.70
C GLY A 44 -23.30 13.44 -32.74
N LYS A 45 -22.84 14.38 -31.91
CA LYS A 45 -21.82 14.11 -30.87
C LYS A 45 -22.48 13.56 -29.59
N LEU A 46 -21.76 12.72 -28.83
CA LEU A 46 -22.21 12.19 -27.54
C LEU A 46 -22.54 13.31 -26.55
N ASP A 47 -23.78 13.34 -26.06
CA ASP A 47 -24.23 14.23 -25.00
C ASP A 47 -23.87 13.62 -23.64
N ARG A 48 -22.81 14.15 -23.02
CA ARG A 48 -22.28 13.64 -21.74
C ARG A 48 -23.22 13.92 -20.57
N GLN A 49 -24.01 14.99 -20.63
CA GLN A 49 -24.94 15.35 -19.55
C GLN A 49 -26.14 14.39 -19.57
N ALA A 50 -26.74 14.19 -20.73
CA ALA A 50 -27.84 13.23 -20.89
C ALA A 50 -27.39 11.79 -20.55
N LEU A 51 -26.14 11.42 -20.87
CA LEU A 51 -25.56 10.13 -20.49
C LEU A 51 -25.45 9.96 -18.97
N ALA A 52 -25.04 11.00 -18.24
CA ALA A 52 -24.94 10.99 -16.78
C ALA A 52 -26.32 10.91 -16.11
N ASP A 53 -27.31 11.62 -16.64
CA ASP A 53 -28.68 11.62 -16.11
C ASP A 53 -29.36 10.24 -16.28
N MET A 54 -29.07 9.54 -17.38
CA MET A 54 -29.52 8.15 -17.61
C MET A 54 -28.88 7.18 -16.61
N ALA A 55 -27.61 7.39 -16.26
CA ALA A 55 -26.92 6.57 -15.26
C ALA A 55 -27.56 6.73 -13.87
N ALA A 56 -27.90 7.96 -13.49
CA ALA A 56 -28.52 8.28 -12.20
C ALA A 56 -29.91 7.63 -12.03
N LYS A 57 -30.71 7.56 -13.10
CA LYS A 57 -32.07 6.97 -13.07
C LYS A 57 -32.11 5.44 -13.01
N THR A 58 -30.98 4.77 -13.30
CA THR A 58 -30.91 3.30 -13.40
C THR A 58 -30.40 2.65 -12.11
N LEU A 59 -29.88 3.42 -11.16
CA LEU A 59 -29.46 2.95 -9.85
C LEU A 59 -30.68 2.94 -8.91
N PRO A 60 -31.00 1.83 -8.21
CA PRO A 60 -32.06 1.85 -7.21
C PRO A 60 -31.70 2.87 -6.13
N GLU A 61 -32.65 3.75 -5.80
CA GLU A 61 -32.55 4.66 -4.67
C GLU A 61 -32.25 3.84 -3.40
N SER A 62 -31.04 4.00 -2.89
CA SER A 62 -30.64 3.48 -1.60
C SER A 62 -31.48 4.19 -0.54
N THR A 63 -32.46 3.51 0.04
CA THR A 63 -33.12 3.92 1.28
C THR A 63 -32.12 3.79 2.44
N ALA A 64 -31.23 4.77 2.55
CA ALA A 64 -30.43 4.98 3.75
C ALA A 64 -31.35 5.48 4.88
N PRO A 65 -31.17 5.04 6.13
CA PRO A 65 -31.78 5.71 7.27
C PRO A 65 -31.28 7.15 7.33
N THR A 66 -32.21 8.08 7.56
CA THR A 66 -32.07 9.53 7.56
C THR A 66 -30.76 10.02 8.17
N GLN A 67 -29.85 10.51 7.31
CA GLN A 67 -28.61 11.19 7.73
C GLN A 67 -28.83 12.70 7.86
N CYS A 68 -28.19 13.29 8.87
CA CYS A 68 -27.90 14.72 8.93
C CYS A 68 -27.21 15.17 7.63
N THR A 69 -27.84 16.10 6.93
CA THR A 69 -27.47 16.62 5.61
C THR A 69 -26.32 17.65 5.63
N GLU A 70 -25.33 17.52 6.51
CA GLU A 70 -24.19 18.47 6.57
C GLU A 70 -22.84 17.91 6.05
N SER A 71 -22.72 16.61 5.79
CA SER A 71 -21.38 15.99 5.80
C SER A 71 -20.65 15.89 4.45
N ALA A 72 -21.36 15.76 3.32
CA ALA A 72 -20.72 15.44 2.03
C ALA A 72 -20.22 16.68 1.26
N ASP A 73 -20.98 17.77 1.25
CA ASP A 73 -20.61 18.98 0.51
C ASP A 73 -19.47 19.77 1.19
N LEU A 74 -19.39 19.74 2.53
CA LEU A 74 -18.35 20.48 3.27
C LEU A 74 -16.94 19.87 3.10
N LEU A 75 -16.81 18.54 3.06
CA LEU A 75 -15.51 17.87 2.86
C LEU A 75 -14.93 18.12 1.46
N THR A 76 -15.80 18.21 0.45
CA THR A 76 -15.40 18.43 -0.94
C THR A 76 -14.91 19.86 -1.18
N GLN A 77 -15.43 20.85 -0.43
CA GLN A 77 -15.01 22.25 -0.52
C GLN A 77 -13.67 22.54 0.16
N VAL A 78 -13.26 21.75 1.16
CA VAL A 78 -12.01 21.99 1.91
C VAL A 78 -10.78 21.43 1.18
N VAL A 79 -10.93 20.41 0.33
CA VAL A 79 -9.83 19.78 -0.40
C VAL A 79 -9.71 20.37 -1.82
N THR A 80 -9.43 21.67 -1.90
CA THR A 80 -8.72 22.20 -3.08
C THR A 80 -7.28 21.74 -2.94
N HIS A 81 -6.81 20.83 -3.81
CA HIS A 81 -5.49 20.17 -3.72
C HIS A 81 -4.37 21.13 -3.26
N PRO A 82 -3.99 21.15 -1.97
CA PRO A 82 -2.85 21.94 -1.54
C PRO A 82 -1.60 21.28 -2.12
N GLU A 83 -0.66 22.08 -2.62
CA GLU A 83 0.64 21.55 -3.02
C GLU A 83 1.26 20.79 -1.84
N VAL A 84 1.56 19.51 -2.05
CA VAL A 84 2.19 18.66 -1.02
C VAL A 84 3.56 19.24 -0.70
N LEU A 85 3.84 19.54 0.57
CA LEU A 85 5.16 20.02 1.01
C LEU A 85 6.23 18.98 0.69
N LYS A 86 7.08 19.30 -0.30
CA LYS A 86 8.12 18.39 -0.79
C LYS A 86 9.43 18.57 -0.03
N ASN A 87 9.78 19.80 0.32
CA ASN A 87 11.01 20.15 1.03
C ASN A 87 10.93 19.77 2.51
N ARG A 88 12.00 19.15 3.04
CA ARG A 88 12.07 18.73 4.45
C ARG A 88 12.06 19.91 5.43
N ALA A 89 12.80 20.99 5.15
CA ALA A 89 12.82 22.18 6.00
C ALA A 89 11.43 22.83 6.07
N ASP A 90 10.72 22.92 4.94
CA ASP A 90 9.35 23.45 4.91
C ASP A 90 8.38 22.53 5.64
N ARG A 91 8.53 21.21 5.51
CA ARG A 91 7.75 20.23 6.26
C ARG A 91 8.02 20.32 7.76
N ASP A 92 9.28 20.44 8.17
CA ASP A 92 9.67 20.56 9.57
C ASP A 92 9.16 21.89 10.15
N ALA A 93 9.28 23.00 9.41
CA ALA A 93 8.73 24.29 9.79
C ALA A 93 7.19 24.24 9.88
N PHE A 94 6.52 23.61 8.93
CA PHE A 94 5.07 23.39 8.95
C PHE A 94 4.66 22.56 10.17
N ILE A 95 5.34 21.45 10.47
CA ILE A 95 5.08 20.63 11.67
C ILE A 95 5.30 21.44 12.95
N GLN A 96 6.42 22.17 13.05
CA GLN A 96 6.76 23.02 14.19
C GLN A 96 5.74 24.16 14.39
N SER A 97 5.12 24.63 13.31
CA SER A 97 4.03 25.61 13.37
C SER A 97 2.74 25.04 13.99
N ARG A 98 2.67 23.73 14.30
CA ARG A 98 1.53 23.04 14.93
C ARG A 98 0.18 23.41 14.29
N PRO A 99 0.01 23.21 12.97
CA PRO A 99 -1.15 23.69 12.22
C PRO A 99 -2.47 23.01 12.63
N GLY A 100 -2.39 21.82 13.25
CA GLY A 100 -3.55 21.14 13.82
C GLY A 100 -4.07 21.74 15.13
N LEU A 101 -3.34 22.69 15.76
CA LEU A 101 -3.88 23.43 16.90
C LEU A 101 -4.84 24.50 16.41
N ARG A 102 -6.07 24.42 16.90
CA ARG A 102 -7.10 25.41 16.62
C ARG A 102 -6.71 26.78 17.19
N ARG A 103 -6.71 27.82 16.35
CA ARG A 103 -6.30 29.21 16.71
C ARG A 103 -7.39 30.25 16.48
N ASP A 104 -8.45 29.89 15.79
CA ASP A 104 -9.58 30.74 15.38
C ASP A 104 -10.71 30.78 16.42
N LEU A 105 -10.41 30.44 17.67
CA LEU A 105 -11.42 30.47 18.72
C LEU A 105 -11.75 31.91 19.10
N PRO A 106 -13.05 32.27 19.23
CA PRO A 106 -13.42 33.54 19.85
C PRO A 106 -12.86 33.60 21.28
N LYS A 107 -12.77 34.79 21.89
CA LYS A 107 -12.30 34.96 23.28
C LYS A 107 -13.11 34.06 24.23
N ALA A 108 -12.61 32.86 24.48
CA ALA A 108 -13.24 31.82 25.28
C ALA A 108 -12.65 31.83 26.68
N SER A 109 -13.48 31.60 27.69
CA SER A 109 -13.00 31.32 29.03
C SER A 109 -12.16 30.04 29.01
N THR A 110 -10.96 30.09 29.59
CA THR A 110 -10.03 28.96 29.64
C THR A 110 -10.11 28.29 31.01
N ILE A 111 -10.34 26.97 31.03
CA ILE A 111 -10.19 26.13 32.22
C ILE A 111 -8.88 25.35 32.05
N ALA A 112 -7.88 25.63 32.88
CA ALA A 112 -6.60 24.95 32.82
C ALA A 112 -6.70 23.55 33.48
N LEU A 113 -6.13 22.55 32.81
CA LEU A 113 -5.94 21.20 33.38
C LEU A 113 -4.52 21.08 33.97
N PRO A 114 -4.30 20.22 34.98
CA PRO A 114 -2.96 19.96 35.52
C PRO A 114 -1.99 19.49 34.44
N THR A 115 -0.78 20.05 34.43
CA THR A 115 0.25 19.75 33.41
C THR A 115 1.38 18.89 33.93
N ALA A 116 1.51 18.72 35.25
CA ALA A 116 2.54 17.89 35.86
C ALA A 116 2.25 16.41 35.63
N LEU A 117 3.18 15.70 35.01
CA LEU A 117 3.13 14.25 34.84
C LEU A 117 3.86 13.55 35.99
N THR A 118 3.30 12.46 36.51
CA THR A 118 4.03 11.56 37.43
C THR A 118 5.17 10.86 36.69
N PRO A 119 6.20 10.35 37.40
CA PRO A 119 7.29 9.60 36.77
C PRO A 119 6.79 8.42 35.91
N GLU A 120 5.76 7.70 36.36
CA GLU A 120 5.15 6.59 35.61
C GLU A 120 4.52 7.08 34.31
N GLN A 121 3.79 8.21 34.36
CA GLN A 121 3.18 8.82 33.18
C GLN A 121 4.26 9.28 32.19
N GLN A 122 5.34 9.93 32.67
CA GLN A 122 6.46 10.33 31.82
C GLN A 122 7.10 9.13 31.13
N GLN A 123 7.24 8.01 31.85
CA GLN A 123 7.82 6.80 31.30
C GLN A 123 6.99 6.21 30.14
N VAL A 124 5.66 6.33 30.17
CA VAL A 124 4.80 5.92 29.05
C VAL A 124 5.14 6.70 27.77
N TYR A 125 5.33 8.01 27.87
CA TYR A 125 5.72 8.85 26.73
C TYR A 125 7.12 8.51 26.19
N GLN A 126 8.06 8.17 27.09
CA GLN A 126 9.43 7.82 26.71
C GLN A 126 9.54 6.44 26.06
N ARG A 127 8.78 5.45 26.57
CA ARG A 127 8.79 4.07 26.05
C ARG A 127 8.28 4.00 24.61
N ARG A 128 7.28 4.80 24.26
CA ARG A 128 6.63 4.80 22.95
C ARG A 128 7.47 5.59 21.94
N ARG A 129 8.15 4.88 21.05
CA ARG A 129 8.92 5.47 19.95
C ARG A 129 8.66 4.78 18.63
N SER A 130 8.84 5.53 17.54
CA SER A 130 8.89 4.95 16.19
C SER A 130 10.35 4.85 15.76
N ALA A 131 10.91 3.64 15.85
CA ALA A 131 12.29 3.41 15.44
C ALA A 131 12.41 3.39 13.92
N ARG A 132 13.56 3.76 13.37
CA ARG A 132 13.86 3.67 11.93
C ARG A 132 15.07 2.78 11.62
N ARG A 133 15.59 2.14 12.68
CA ARG A 133 16.67 1.17 12.69
C ARG A 133 16.38 0.19 13.82
N PHE A 134 16.83 -1.04 13.66
CA PHE A 134 16.62 -2.11 14.63
C PHE A 134 17.96 -2.80 14.94
N ALA A 135 18.03 -3.45 16.10
CA ALA A 135 19.22 -4.18 16.52
C ALA A 135 19.52 -5.34 15.57
N HIS A 136 20.81 -5.52 15.25
CA HIS A 136 21.29 -6.68 14.51
C HIS A 136 21.42 -7.90 15.43
N GLY A 137 21.12 -9.09 14.91
CA GLY A 137 21.24 -10.36 15.62
C GLY A 137 19.96 -11.18 15.58
N PRO A 138 20.00 -12.42 16.11
CA PRO A 138 18.84 -13.29 16.13
C PRO A 138 17.75 -12.71 17.03
N LEU A 139 16.54 -12.65 16.49
CA LEU A 139 15.32 -12.28 17.18
C LEU A 139 14.69 -13.54 17.78
N PRO A 140 14.67 -13.72 19.12
CA PRO A 140 14.02 -14.86 19.72
C PRO A 140 12.52 -14.87 19.41
N VAL A 141 11.99 -16.03 18.99
CA VAL A 141 10.57 -16.15 18.61
C VAL A 141 9.62 -15.75 19.74
N ALA A 142 10.05 -15.94 21.00
CA ALA A 142 9.30 -15.53 22.19
C ALA A 142 8.95 -14.03 22.18
N ARG A 143 9.79 -13.16 21.61
CA ARG A 143 9.51 -11.72 21.48
C ARG A 143 8.40 -11.44 20.47
N LEU A 144 8.43 -12.12 19.31
CA LEU A 144 7.36 -12.04 18.31
C LEU A 144 6.03 -12.55 18.89
N TYR A 145 6.06 -13.66 19.63
CA TYR A 145 4.87 -14.20 20.28
C TYR A 145 4.34 -13.26 21.34
N ALA A 146 5.19 -12.68 22.20
CA ALA A 146 4.77 -11.70 23.19
C ALA A 146 4.05 -10.50 22.54
N LEU A 147 4.57 -10.01 21.41
CA LEU A 147 3.95 -8.93 20.64
C LEU A 147 2.59 -9.36 20.05
N LEU A 148 2.53 -10.45 19.29
CA LEU A 148 1.31 -10.87 18.60
C LEU A 148 0.18 -11.29 19.55
N ASN A 149 0.54 -11.80 20.73
CA ASN A 149 -0.40 -12.28 21.73
C ASN A 149 -1.33 -11.17 22.24
N CYS A 150 -0.99 -9.89 22.09
CA CYS A 150 -1.91 -8.79 22.40
C CYS A 150 -3.12 -8.72 21.46
N LEU A 151 -3.03 -9.34 20.27
CA LEU A 151 -4.09 -9.36 19.25
C LEU A 151 -5.04 -10.57 19.37
N ARG A 152 -4.79 -11.49 20.31
CA ARG A 152 -5.62 -12.68 20.44
C ARG A 152 -7.05 -12.35 20.87
N GLY A 153 -8.01 -13.08 20.31
CA GLY A 153 -9.38 -13.09 20.82
C GLY A 153 -9.48 -14.03 22.01
N VAL A 154 -10.16 -13.62 23.07
CA VAL A 154 -10.42 -14.45 24.26
C VAL A 154 -11.90 -14.73 24.35
N ASP A 155 -12.27 -16.01 24.33
CA ASP A 155 -13.64 -16.43 24.58
C ASP A 155 -14.04 -16.15 26.05
N GLN A 156 -15.15 -15.45 26.24
CA GLN A 156 -15.75 -15.13 27.54
C GLN A 156 -17.17 -15.72 27.64
N GLY A 157 -17.46 -16.78 26.86
CA GLY A 157 -18.73 -17.49 26.83
C GLY A 157 -19.73 -16.89 25.85
N ALA A 158 -20.18 -15.65 26.09
CA ALA A 158 -21.19 -15.01 25.25
C ALA A 158 -20.61 -14.24 24.04
N LEU A 159 -19.35 -13.85 24.12
CA LEU A 159 -18.67 -13.07 23.09
C LEU A 159 -17.16 -13.31 23.14
N ILE A 160 -16.52 -13.27 21.98
CA ILE A 160 -15.06 -13.21 21.87
C ILE A 160 -14.63 -11.76 22.10
N LYS A 161 -13.79 -11.53 23.11
CA LYS A 161 -13.28 -10.20 23.45
C LYS A 161 -11.85 -10.02 22.96
N TYR A 162 -11.62 -8.88 22.31
CA TYR A 162 -10.30 -8.42 21.88
C TYR A 162 -9.85 -7.20 22.69
N ARG A 163 -8.56 -6.86 22.61
CA ARG A 163 -7.97 -5.67 23.27
C ARG A 163 -8.13 -4.39 22.45
N TYR A 164 -8.73 -4.46 21.27
CA TYR A 164 -9.01 -3.34 20.39
C TYR A 164 -10.48 -3.38 19.94
N PRO A 165 -11.11 -2.22 19.70
CA PRO A 165 -12.48 -2.17 19.21
C PRO A 165 -12.55 -2.46 17.71
N SER A 166 -13.70 -2.95 17.28
CA SER A 166 -14.06 -3.10 15.86
C SER A 166 -15.52 -2.71 15.65
N ALA A 167 -15.80 -2.02 14.55
CA ALA A 167 -17.17 -1.63 14.21
C ALA A 167 -18.04 -2.88 14.01
N GLY A 168 -19.19 -2.89 14.68
CA GLY A 168 -20.15 -4.00 14.64
C GLY A 168 -19.59 -5.31 15.20
N SER A 169 -18.46 -5.26 15.94
CA SER A 169 -17.71 -6.46 16.34
C SER A 169 -17.36 -7.37 15.15
N SER A 170 -17.16 -6.78 13.95
CA SER A 170 -16.87 -7.53 12.72
C SER A 170 -15.45 -8.10 12.67
N TYR A 171 -14.50 -7.42 13.34
CA TYR A 171 -13.07 -7.75 13.37
C TYR A 171 -12.52 -8.05 11.98
N CYS A 172 -12.81 -7.14 11.05
CA CYS A 172 -12.53 -7.33 9.63
C CYS A 172 -11.05 -7.21 9.26
N VAL A 173 -10.19 -6.71 10.17
CA VAL A 173 -8.76 -6.52 9.91
C VAL A 173 -7.96 -7.74 10.33
N GLN A 174 -7.33 -8.37 9.35
CA GLN A 174 -6.43 -9.51 9.47
C GLN A 174 -4.97 -9.04 9.63
N THR A 175 -4.20 -9.80 10.40
CA THR A 175 -2.76 -9.53 10.60
C THR A 175 -1.92 -10.61 9.93
N TYR A 176 -0.96 -10.16 9.13
CA TYR A 176 0.01 -11.02 8.46
C TYR A 176 1.42 -10.65 8.90
N LEU A 177 2.25 -11.68 9.14
CA LEU A 177 3.66 -11.54 9.49
C LEU A 177 4.50 -11.96 8.30
N HIS A 178 5.42 -11.10 7.88
CA HIS A 178 6.54 -11.46 7.01
C HIS A 178 7.81 -11.51 7.87
N LEU A 179 8.51 -12.64 7.82
CA LEU A 179 9.75 -12.87 8.55
C LEU A 179 10.91 -13.06 7.56
N LYS A 180 11.98 -12.27 7.73
CA LYS A 180 13.16 -12.36 6.87
C LYS A 180 14.04 -13.57 7.22
N ALA A 181 14.79 -14.01 6.22
CA ALA A 181 15.79 -15.07 6.37
C ALA A 181 16.79 -14.73 7.49
N GLU A 182 17.23 -15.77 8.21
CA GLU A 182 18.30 -15.72 9.22
C GLU A 182 18.08 -14.75 10.39
N CYS A 183 16.85 -14.23 10.53
CA CYS A 183 16.50 -13.28 11.58
C CYS A 183 15.92 -13.95 12.82
N CYS A 184 15.28 -15.11 12.71
CA CYS A 184 14.67 -15.84 13.83
C CYS A 184 15.03 -17.33 13.73
N PRO A 185 15.98 -17.84 14.52
CA PRO A 185 16.44 -19.23 14.43
C PRO A 185 15.34 -20.28 14.65
N GLU A 186 14.33 -19.96 15.46
CA GLU A 186 13.28 -20.89 15.87
C GLU A 186 12.07 -20.91 14.92
N LEU A 187 12.00 -19.98 13.95
CA LEU A 187 10.88 -19.88 13.02
C LEU A 187 11.38 -19.72 11.58
N THR A 188 10.91 -20.57 10.69
CA THR A 188 11.27 -20.50 9.26
C THR A 188 10.91 -19.13 8.69
N ALA A 189 11.77 -18.57 7.85
CA ALA A 189 11.45 -17.35 7.13
C ALA A 189 10.26 -17.56 6.17
N GLY A 190 9.52 -16.50 5.90
CA GLY A 190 8.33 -16.58 5.06
C GLY A 190 7.21 -15.65 5.49
N THR A 191 6.08 -15.81 4.82
CA THR A 191 4.84 -15.09 5.13
C THR A 191 3.88 -15.98 5.89
N TYR A 192 3.24 -15.41 6.90
CA TYR A 192 2.32 -16.06 7.82
C TYR A 192 1.05 -15.23 7.97
N TYR A 193 -0.09 -15.90 8.06
CA TYR A 193 -1.31 -15.34 8.59
C TYR A 193 -1.36 -15.61 10.11
N TYR A 194 -1.62 -14.59 10.91
CA TYR A 194 -1.85 -14.76 12.35
C TYR A 194 -3.34 -15.05 12.61
N HIS A 195 -3.64 -16.25 13.11
CA HIS A 195 -4.99 -16.66 13.49
C HIS A 195 -5.28 -16.26 14.94
N PRO A 196 -6.11 -15.25 15.22
CA PRO A 196 -6.21 -14.66 16.56
C PRO A 196 -6.91 -15.53 17.61
N LEU A 197 -7.82 -16.43 17.19
CA LEU A 197 -8.51 -17.34 18.12
C LEU A 197 -7.68 -18.57 18.49
N GLN A 198 -6.91 -19.10 17.52
CA GLN A 198 -5.99 -20.21 17.74
C GLN A 198 -4.66 -19.73 18.35
N ASN A 199 -4.42 -18.40 18.33
CA ASN A 199 -3.15 -17.78 18.71
C ASN A 199 -1.96 -18.44 17.98
N ALA A 200 -2.08 -18.58 16.65
CA ALA A 200 -1.18 -19.39 15.84
C ALA A 200 -0.74 -18.64 14.57
N LEU A 201 0.47 -18.95 14.09
CA LEU A 201 0.98 -18.48 12.80
C LEU A 201 0.82 -19.58 11.75
N LEU A 202 0.03 -19.29 10.71
CA LEU A 202 -0.21 -20.18 9.58
C LEU A 202 0.67 -19.76 8.40
N ARG A 203 1.63 -20.59 8.02
CA ARG A 203 2.55 -20.32 6.90
C ARG A 203 1.80 -20.38 5.57
N LEU A 204 1.98 -19.39 4.71
CA LEU A 204 1.20 -19.21 3.47
C LEU A 204 1.92 -19.61 2.18
N GLY A 205 3.20 -19.97 2.28
CA GLY A 205 4.02 -20.41 1.15
C GLY A 205 5.39 -20.88 1.59
N ASP A 206 6.16 -21.41 0.65
CA ASP A 206 7.50 -21.95 0.94
C ASP A 206 8.61 -20.91 0.82
N ASP A 207 8.33 -19.79 0.17
CA ASP A 207 9.30 -18.72 -0.08
C ASP A 207 9.29 -17.66 1.02
N ALA A 208 10.47 -17.07 1.24
CA ALA A 208 10.65 -15.85 2.02
C ALA A 208 10.97 -14.70 1.06
N PRO A 209 9.95 -14.03 0.49
CA PRO A 209 10.17 -13.02 -0.54
C PRO A 209 10.93 -11.83 0.04
N ASP A 210 11.85 -11.26 -0.73
CA ASP A 210 12.35 -9.92 -0.44
C ASP A 210 11.28 -8.91 -0.85
N LEU A 211 10.80 -8.15 0.12
CA LEU A 211 9.76 -7.13 -0.09
C LEU A 211 10.36 -5.71 -0.18
N ALA A 212 11.68 -5.54 -0.32
CA ALA A 212 12.28 -4.21 -0.38
C ALA A 212 11.65 -3.29 -1.44
N ASP A 213 11.26 -3.85 -2.59
CA ASP A 213 10.77 -3.07 -3.73
C ASP A 213 9.33 -2.55 -3.57
N ILE A 214 8.54 -3.10 -2.65
CA ILE A 214 7.22 -2.52 -2.34
C ILE A 214 7.36 -1.23 -1.56
N HIS A 215 8.48 -1.03 -0.87
CA HIS A 215 8.74 0.17 -0.10
C HIS A 215 9.25 1.30 -1.00
N VAL A 216 8.71 2.50 -0.76
CA VAL A 216 9.30 3.73 -1.31
C VAL A 216 10.75 3.86 -0.86
N PRO A 217 11.65 4.45 -1.68
CA PRO A 217 13.09 4.49 -1.41
C PRO A 217 13.46 4.94 0.01
N GLY A 218 12.80 5.97 0.52
CA GLY A 218 13.05 6.49 1.87
C GLY A 218 12.74 5.50 3.01
N ASN A 219 11.91 4.49 2.76
CA ASN A 219 11.55 3.45 3.74
C ASN A 219 12.37 2.17 3.57
N ARG A 220 13.08 1.98 2.44
CA ARG A 220 13.87 0.76 2.18
C ARG A 220 14.96 0.51 3.21
N PRO A 221 15.73 1.52 3.67
CA PRO A 221 16.73 1.29 4.73
C PRO A 221 16.10 0.80 6.04
N ILE A 222 14.88 1.25 6.35
CA ILE A 222 14.14 0.82 7.53
C ILE A 222 13.81 -0.68 7.38
N PHE A 223 13.25 -1.08 6.24
CA PHE A 223 12.95 -2.49 5.92
C PHE A 223 14.20 -3.38 5.90
N GLN A 224 15.30 -2.89 5.35
CA GLN A 224 16.57 -3.60 5.33
C GLN A 224 17.08 -3.90 6.75
N SER A 225 16.95 -2.93 7.66
CA SER A 225 17.31 -3.13 9.08
C SER A 225 16.29 -3.95 9.88
N ALA A 226 15.04 -4.04 9.42
CA ALA A 226 13.99 -4.78 10.11
C ALA A 226 14.23 -6.29 10.04
N ALA A 227 13.79 -7.01 11.06
CA ALA A 227 13.77 -8.47 11.11
C ALA A 227 12.44 -9.03 10.56
N PHE A 228 11.34 -8.29 10.75
CA PHE A 228 10.01 -8.70 10.33
C PHE A 228 9.15 -7.50 9.91
N SER A 229 8.04 -7.80 9.25
CA SER A 229 7.01 -6.82 8.90
C SER A 229 5.62 -7.36 9.26
N LEU A 230 4.78 -6.52 9.85
CA LEU A 230 3.37 -6.79 10.09
C LEU A 230 2.53 -6.04 9.05
N PHE A 231 1.65 -6.75 8.36
CA PHE A 231 0.71 -6.18 7.39
C PHE A 231 -0.71 -6.33 7.91
N LEU A 232 -1.44 -5.22 7.95
CA LEU A 232 -2.85 -5.16 8.31
C LEU A 232 -3.68 -5.11 7.03
N VAL A 233 -4.54 -6.10 6.84
CA VAL A 233 -5.34 -6.28 5.63
C VAL A 233 -6.80 -6.44 6.04
N ALA A 234 -7.70 -5.59 5.56
CA ALA A 234 -9.12 -5.74 5.80
C ALA A 234 -9.73 -6.72 4.81
N ASP A 235 -10.59 -7.62 5.29
CA ASP A 235 -11.53 -8.34 4.45
C ASP A 235 -12.87 -7.60 4.45
N LEU A 236 -13.13 -6.83 3.40
CA LEU A 236 -14.30 -5.97 3.33
C LEU A 236 -15.62 -6.75 3.35
N ARG A 237 -15.62 -8.03 2.99
CA ARG A 237 -16.81 -8.88 3.04
C ARG A 237 -17.32 -9.09 4.47
N ALA A 238 -16.44 -8.97 5.47
CA ALA A 238 -16.78 -9.12 6.88
C ALA A 238 -17.51 -7.88 7.46
N ILE A 239 -17.44 -6.73 6.79
CA ILE A 239 -17.93 -5.45 7.33
C ILE A 239 -18.91 -4.73 6.39
N GLN A 240 -18.78 -4.90 5.07
CA GLN A 240 -19.68 -4.30 4.06
C GLN A 240 -21.16 -4.63 4.26
N PRO A 241 -21.56 -5.85 4.63
CA PRO A 241 -22.98 -6.14 4.91
C PRO A 241 -23.55 -5.32 6.07
N LEU A 242 -22.71 -4.82 6.97
CA LEU A 242 -23.12 -4.03 8.14
C LEU A 242 -23.13 -2.53 7.88
N TYR A 243 -22.20 -2.04 7.06
CA TYR A 243 -21.92 -0.60 6.95
C TYR A 243 -21.81 -0.06 5.51
N GLY A 244 -21.92 -0.90 4.48
CA GLY A 244 -21.89 -0.46 3.08
C GLY A 244 -20.63 0.34 2.74
N GLU A 245 -20.79 1.51 2.12
CA GLU A 245 -19.69 2.33 1.60
C GLU A 245 -18.70 2.86 2.66
N VAL A 246 -19.14 3.05 3.92
CA VAL A 246 -18.24 3.56 4.98
C VAL A 246 -17.32 2.48 5.58
N SER A 247 -17.49 1.22 5.16
CA SER A 247 -16.78 0.07 5.73
C SER A 247 -15.27 0.18 5.66
N LEU A 248 -14.73 0.74 4.57
CA LEU A 248 -13.28 0.89 4.42
C LEU A 248 -12.69 1.89 5.43
N ASP A 249 -13.41 2.96 5.73
CA ASP A 249 -12.95 3.96 6.72
C ASP A 249 -13.02 3.40 8.15
N LEU A 250 -14.06 2.62 8.46
CA LEU A 250 -14.16 1.90 9.73
C LEU A 250 -13.04 0.85 9.88
N ALA A 251 -12.71 0.14 8.81
CA ALA A 251 -11.60 -0.80 8.81
C ALA A 251 -10.24 -0.09 9.00
N ARG A 252 -10.05 1.11 8.44
CA ARG A 252 -8.86 1.94 8.69
C ARG A 252 -8.74 2.38 10.14
N LEU A 253 -9.85 2.73 10.80
CA LEU A 253 -9.86 3.03 12.23
C LEU A 253 -9.47 1.80 13.06
N GLU A 254 -10.02 0.64 12.74
CA GLU A 254 -9.65 -0.64 13.37
C GLU A 254 -8.15 -0.93 13.20
N ALA A 255 -7.59 -0.77 12.00
CA ALA A 255 -6.15 -0.91 11.76
C ALA A 255 -5.33 0.09 12.57
N GLY A 256 -5.81 1.33 12.75
CA GLY A 256 -5.20 2.33 13.63
C GLY A 256 -5.18 1.90 15.10
N HIS A 257 -6.27 1.31 15.60
CA HIS A 257 -6.34 0.76 16.96
C HIS A 257 -5.38 -0.42 17.14
N ILE A 258 -5.32 -1.34 16.18
CA ILE A 258 -4.37 -2.47 16.19
C ILE A 258 -2.93 -1.95 16.17
N ALA A 259 -2.62 -0.99 15.30
CA ALA A 259 -1.28 -0.41 15.20
C ALA A 259 -0.85 0.26 16.51
N GLN A 260 -1.73 1.04 17.14
CA GLN A 260 -1.43 1.68 18.42
C GLN A 260 -1.20 0.63 19.53
N LEU A 261 -2.04 -0.40 19.60
CA LEU A 261 -1.87 -1.49 20.56
C LEU A 261 -0.51 -2.19 20.37
N LEU A 262 -0.13 -2.52 19.12
CA LEU A 262 1.17 -3.11 18.83
C LEU A 262 2.34 -2.19 19.24
N MET A 263 2.22 -0.88 18.99
CA MET A 263 3.23 0.10 19.36
C MET A 263 3.41 0.23 20.88
N GLU A 264 2.33 0.10 21.66
CA GLU A 264 2.38 0.11 23.13
C GLU A 264 3.02 -1.16 23.70
N GLU A 265 2.73 -2.31 23.09
CA GLU A 265 3.19 -3.61 23.58
C GLU A 265 4.62 -3.97 23.14
N ALA A 266 5.09 -3.42 22.01
CA ALA A 266 6.42 -3.70 21.46
C ALA A 266 7.55 -3.48 22.48
N ALA A 267 7.45 -2.39 23.25
CA ALA A 267 8.45 -2.06 24.26
C ALA A 267 8.59 -3.14 25.33
N ALA A 268 7.48 -3.76 25.76
CA ALA A 268 7.47 -4.82 26.75
C ALA A 268 7.99 -6.16 26.18
N ALA A 269 7.88 -6.35 24.86
CA ALA A 269 8.44 -7.49 24.13
C ALA A 269 9.91 -7.30 23.75
N ASP A 270 10.57 -6.23 24.19
CA ASP A 270 11.94 -5.85 23.80
C ASP A 270 12.12 -5.73 22.27
N LEU A 271 11.11 -5.11 21.65
CA LEU A 271 11.02 -4.82 20.24
C LEU A 271 10.83 -3.31 20.02
N ASP A 272 11.25 -2.85 18.85
CA ASP A 272 10.82 -1.58 18.31
C ASP A 272 10.00 -1.79 17.03
N LEU A 273 9.12 -0.84 16.74
CA LEU A 273 8.31 -0.82 15.53
C LEU A 273 8.40 0.53 14.81
N CYS A 274 8.31 0.48 13.48
CA CYS A 274 8.17 1.63 12.59
C CYS A 274 6.87 1.53 11.81
N PRO A 275 5.88 2.37 12.08
CA PRO A 275 4.70 2.46 11.24
C PRO A 275 5.04 3.00 9.84
N ILE A 276 4.53 2.37 8.79
CA ILE A 276 4.73 2.73 7.39
C ILE A 276 3.36 3.06 6.78
N GLY A 277 3.14 4.36 6.54
CA GLY A 277 1.86 4.86 6.02
C GLY A 277 1.66 4.69 4.51
N TYR A 278 2.69 4.30 3.77
CA TYR A 278 2.57 4.09 2.32
C TYR A 278 3.61 3.08 1.79
N LEU A 279 3.15 2.16 0.95
CA LEU A 279 3.94 1.25 0.13
C LEU A 279 3.10 0.75 -1.06
N ASN A 280 3.74 0.21 -2.11
CA ASN A 280 3.07 -0.40 -3.25
C ASN A 280 2.76 -1.88 -2.97
N PHE A 281 1.63 -2.18 -2.33
CA PHE A 281 1.34 -3.55 -1.87
C PHE A 281 0.96 -4.54 -2.98
N ALA A 282 0.53 -4.07 -4.16
CA ALA A 282 -0.01 -4.94 -5.21
C ALA A 282 0.91 -6.11 -5.61
N PRO A 283 2.23 -5.92 -5.81
CA PRO A 283 3.16 -7.01 -6.12
C PRO A 283 3.33 -8.01 -4.97
N ALA A 284 3.05 -7.62 -3.72
CA ALA A 284 3.21 -8.49 -2.58
C ALA A 284 2.04 -9.47 -2.40
N ARG A 285 0.84 -9.14 -2.89
CA ARG A 285 -0.41 -9.90 -2.65
C ARG A 285 -0.29 -11.43 -2.84
N PRO A 286 0.40 -11.96 -3.87
CA PRO A 286 0.53 -13.41 -4.06
C PRO A 286 1.19 -14.12 -2.88
N TYR A 287 2.18 -13.48 -2.23
CA TYR A 287 2.90 -14.06 -1.09
C TYR A 287 2.05 -14.13 0.19
N PHE A 288 0.89 -13.47 0.20
CA PHE A 288 -0.06 -13.44 1.32
C PHE A 288 -1.33 -14.24 1.01
N ALA A 289 -1.35 -14.97 -0.11
CA ALA A 289 -2.52 -15.69 -0.62
C ALA A 289 -3.77 -14.79 -0.81
N LEU A 290 -3.57 -13.52 -1.18
CA LEU A 290 -4.63 -12.52 -1.32
C LEU A 290 -5.10 -12.39 -2.78
N ALA A 291 -5.87 -13.37 -3.24
CA ALA A 291 -6.47 -13.35 -4.57
C ALA A 291 -7.71 -12.45 -4.67
N ASP A 292 -8.42 -12.22 -3.55
CA ASP A 292 -9.69 -11.51 -3.55
C ASP A 292 -9.49 -9.99 -3.47
N PRO A 293 -10.05 -9.19 -4.40
CA PRO A 293 -9.93 -7.73 -4.35
C PRO A 293 -10.61 -7.10 -3.13
N ALA A 294 -11.56 -7.78 -2.49
CA ALA A 294 -12.16 -7.33 -1.23
C ALA A 294 -11.19 -7.37 -0.05
N GLN A 295 -10.04 -8.05 -0.20
CA GLN A 295 -8.96 -8.02 0.77
C GLN A 295 -8.02 -6.84 0.48
N VAL A 296 -8.12 -5.79 1.30
CA VAL A 296 -7.47 -4.49 1.07
C VAL A 296 -6.40 -4.25 2.12
N TRP A 297 -5.17 -3.99 1.68
CA TRP A 297 -4.10 -3.55 2.58
C TRP A 297 -4.43 -2.17 3.15
N LEU A 298 -4.24 -2.02 4.46
CA LEU A 298 -4.53 -0.79 5.20
C LEU A 298 -3.27 -0.14 5.78
N TYR A 299 -2.39 -0.95 6.37
CA TYR A 299 -1.27 -0.44 7.14
C TYR A 299 -0.15 -1.46 7.29
N THR A 300 1.07 -0.98 7.52
CA THR A 300 2.24 -1.85 7.74
C THR A 300 3.08 -1.32 8.90
N LEU A 301 3.62 -2.23 9.72
CA LEU A 301 4.62 -1.94 10.73
C LEU A 301 5.88 -2.77 10.46
N LEU A 302 7.03 -2.11 10.34
CA LEU A 302 8.33 -2.80 10.30
C LEU A 302 8.84 -2.99 11.72
N GLY A 303 9.46 -4.12 12.01
CA GLY A 303 9.88 -4.44 13.37
C GLY A 303 11.20 -5.18 13.46
N GLY A 304 11.82 -5.08 14.62
CA GLY A 304 13.06 -5.77 14.94
C GLY A 304 13.47 -5.55 16.39
N GLY A 305 14.63 -6.10 16.75
CA GLY A 305 15.17 -5.97 18.10
C GLY A 305 15.32 -4.51 18.52
N ARG A 306 15.03 -4.22 19.78
CA ARG A 306 15.16 -2.88 20.34
C ARG A 306 16.62 -2.45 20.41
N LEU A 307 16.93 -1.23 19.98
CA LEU A 307 18.26 -0.62 20.15
C LEU A 307 18.43 -0.07 21.57
N ALA A 308 19.64 -0.20 22.14
CA ALA A 308 20.00 0.38 23.42
C ALA A 308 19.86 1.93 23.37
N GLU A 309 19.55 2.56 24.51
CA GLU A 309 19.31 4.02 24.57
C GLU A 309 20.52 4.85 24.13
N GLU A 310 21.73 4.37 24.39
CA GLU A 310 22.99 5.01 23.99
C GLU A 310 23.17 5.07 22.47
N ASP A 311 22.72 4.02 21.77
CA ASP A 311 22.77 3.94 20.31
C ASP A 311 21.70 4.82 19.67
N VAL A 312 20.61 5.14 20.39
CA VAL A 312 19.50 5.98 19.92
C VAL A 312 19.93 7.43 19.74
N GLY A 313 20.86 7.92 20.57
CA GLY A 313 21.44 9.26 20.47
C GLY A 313 22.21 9.52 19.16
N GLN A 314 22.71 8.46 18.50
CA GLN A 314 23.38 8.56 17.20
C GLN A 314 22.40 8.52 16.00
N ILE A 315 21.13 8.17 16.23
CA ILE A 315 20.12 7.90 15.17
C ILE A 315 19.53 9.18 14.56
N PHE A 316 19.69 10.33 15.22
CA PHE A 316 19.28 11.64 14.68
C PHE A 316 20.30 12.28 13.72
N ARG A 317 21.40 11.58 13.39
CA ARG A 317 22.28 11.95 12.27
C ARG A 317 22.04 10.97 11.11
N PRO A 318 21.54 11.43 9.94
CA PRO A 318 21.33 10.55 8.79
C PRO A 318 22.68 9.94 8.38
N SER A 319 22.71 8.60 8.27
CA SER A 319 23.88 7.88 7.76
C SER A 319 23.77 7.78 6.24
N SER A 320 24.75 8.36 5.57
CA SER A 320 25.04 8.28 4.16
C SER A 320 25.50 6.86 3.79
N HIS A 321 24.59 5.93 3.52
CA HIS A 321 24.94 4.71 2.78
C HIS A 321 24.84 4.99 1.28
N GLN A 322 25.94 5.50 0.72
CA GLN A 322 26.12 5.72 -0.71
C GLN A 322 26.53 4.40 -1.41
N PRO A 323 25.97 4.07 -2.58
CA PRO A 323 26.53 3.06 -3.47
C PRO A 323 27.96 3.43 -3.87
N LYS A 324 28.90 2.48 -3.80
CA LYS A 324 30.25 2.63 -4.34
C LYS A 324 30.19 2.61 -5.88
N VAL A 325 30.08 3.77 -6.50
CA VAL A 325 30.35 3.98 -7.94
C VAL A 325 31.73 4.64 -8.08
N PRO A 326 32.57 4.24 -9.05
CA PRO A 326 33.86 4.89 -9.28
C PRO A 326 33.68 6.40 -9.50
N VAL A 327 34.35 7.18 -8.66
CA VAL A 327 34.27 8.64 -8.62
C VAL A 327 35.16 9.22 -9.72
N THR A 328 34.55 9.57 -10.85
CA THR A 328 34.87 10.78 -11.64
C THR A 328 33.79 10.95 -12.73
N ALA A 329 32.70 11.65 -12.41
CA ALA A 329 31.82 12.19 -13.44
C ALA A 329 32.46 13.44 -14.07
N PRO A 330 32.23 13.75 -15.36
CA PRO A 330 32.66 15.03 -15.91
C PRO A 330 31.99 16.18 -15.14
N VAL A 331 32.78 17.15 -14.65
CA VAL A 331 32.28 18.32 -13.89
C VAL A 331 31.18 19.08 -14.66
N ALA A 332 31.29 19.11 -15.98
CA ALA A 332 30.28 19.69 -16.86
C ALA A 332 28.91 19.00 -16.71
N LEU A 333 28.88 17.67 -16.60
CA LEU A 333 27.66 16.89 -16.49
C LEU A 333 27.05 16.97 -15.08
N GLU A 334 27.88 17.01 -14.03
CA GLU A 334 27.41 17.33 -12.67
C GLU A 334 26.72 18.70 -12.64
N THR A 335 27.29 19.69 -13.32
CA THR A 335 26.73 21.05 -13.40
C THR A 335 25.37 21.06 -14.11
N THR A 336 25.24 20.35 -15.24
CA THR A 336 23.96 20.26 -15.96
C THR A 336 22.90 19.55 -15.14
N VAL A 337 23.23 18.41 -14.51
CA VAL A 337 22.28 17.66 -13.67
C VAL A 337 21.85 18.51 -12.46
N ALA A 338 22.78 19.21 -11.80
CA ALA A 338 22.47 20.13 -10.71
C ALA A 338 21.52 21.25 -11.16
N ALA A 339 21.72 21.82 -12.36
CA ALA A 339 20.87 22.88 -12.89
C ALA A 339 19.46 22.39 -13.28
N ILE A 340 19.34 21.16 -13.79
CA ILE A 340 18.04 20.51 -14.02
C ILE A 340 17.32 20.32 -12.68
N TRP A 341 18.00 19.79 -11.67
CA TRP A 341 17.42 19.57 -10.36
C TRP A 341 17.02 20.88 -9.68
N ALA A 342 17.87 21.91 -9.74
CA ALA A 342 17.57 23.23 -9.22
C ALA A 342 16.29 23.81 -9.83
N ARG A 343 16.08 23.68 -11.15
CA ARG A 343 14.84 24.14 -11.80
C ARG A 343 13.63 23.30 -11.42
N VAL A 344 13.73 21.97 -11.49
CA VAL A 344 12.59 21.08 -11.18
C VAL A 344 12.17 21.18 -9.73
N LEU A 345 13.13 21.34 -8.81
CA LEU A 345 12.89 21.46 -7.38
C LEU A 345 12.73 22.91 -6.90
N GLN A 346 12.85 23.89 -7.81
CA GLN A 346 12.78 25.32 -7.50
C GLN A 346 13.76 25.77 -6.41
N LEU A 347 15.00 25.25 -6.46
CA LEU A 347 16.08 25.57 -5.54
C LEU A 347 17.07 26.56 -6.18
N PRO A 348 17.72 27.45 -5.39
CA PRO A 348 18.71 28.39 -5.91
C PRO A 348 19.98 27.69 -6.42
N ALA A 349 20.38 26.58 -5.79
CA ALA A 349 21.48 25.72 -6.21
C ALA A 349 21.33 24.33 -5.58
N VAL A 350 21.99 23.33 -6.17
CA VAL A 350 22.01 21.94 -5.69
C VAL A 350 23.47 21.46 -5.59
N ASP A 351 23.87 20.96 -4.43
CA ASP A 351 25.20 20.38 -4.22
C ASP A 351 25.37 19.06 -4.97
N ALA A 352 26.59 18.75 -5.44
CA ALA A 352 26.87 17.54 -6.20
C ALA A 352 26.55 16.24 -5.42
N ASN A 353 26.65 16.27 -4.09
CA ASN A 353 26.36 15.14 -3.22
C ASN A 353 24.96 15.20 -2.59
N ALA A 354 24.16 16.23 -2.91
CA ALA A 354 22.80 16.34 -2.42
C ALA A 354 21.94 15.17 -2.91
N GLN A 355 21.22 14.54 -1.99
CA GLN A 355 20.36 13.41 -2.27
C GLN A 355 18.99 13.91 -2.74
N PHE A 356 18.55 13.55 -3.94
CA PHE A 356 17.35 14.06 -4.63
C PHE A 356 16.13 14.14 -3.72
N PHE A 357 15.85 13.05 -3.00
CA PHE A 357 14.68 12.94 -2.12
C PHE A 357 14.85 13.71 -0.80
N GLU A 358 16.08 14.00 -0.37
CA GLU A 358 16.35 14.80 0.83
C GLU A 358 16.19 16.30 0.57
N ILE A 359 16.48 16.74 -0.66
CA ILE A 359 16.34 18.14 -1.09
C ILE A 359 14.96 18.48 -1.69
N GLY A 360 13.98 17.57 -1.56
CA GLY A 360 12.60 17.82 -1.96
C GLY A 360 12.13 17.13 -3.24
N GLY A 361 12.91 16.18 -3.78
CA GLY A 361 12.50 15.30 -4.87
C GLY A 361 11.40 14.32 -4.46
N ASN A 362 10.52 13.99 -5.40
CA ASN A 362 9.46 13.00 -5.24
C ASN A 362 9.13 12.34 -6.60
N SER A 363 8.22 11.37 -6.62
CA SER A 363 7.89 10.61 -7.83
C SER A 363 7.47 11.45 -9.04
N PHE A 364 6.83 12.61 -8.82
CA PHE A 364 6.50 13.54 -9.91
C PHE A 364 7.73 14.29 -10.40
N ALA A 365 8.54 14.81 -9.47
CA ALA A 365 9.79 15.49 -9.81
C ALA A 365 10.78 14.57 -10.54
N VAL A 366 10.74 13.25 -10.28
CA VAL A 366 11.55 12.28 -11.04
C VAL A 366 11.15 12.24 -12.52
N LEU A 367 9.85 12.28 -12.84
CA LEU A 367 9.37 12.30 -14.22
C LEU A 367 9.76 13.60 -14.94
N ASP A 368 9.71 14.73 -14.23
CA ASP A 368 10.12 16.02 -14.77
C ASP A 368 11.63 16.07 -14.99
N VAL A 369 12.44 15.60 -14.02
CA VAL A 369 13.89 15.46 -14.17
C VAL A 369 14.23 14.54 -15.35
N GLN A 370 13.55 13.40 -15.51
CA GLN A 370 13.74 12.50 -16.63
C GLN A 370 13.53 13.23 -17.97
N ARG A 371 12.40 13.95 -18.09
CA ARG A 371 12.06 14.69 -19.30
C ARG A 371 13.10 15.77 -19.63
N GLU A 372 13.55 16.50 -18.62
CA GLU A 372 14.56 17.56 -18.77
C GLU A 372 15.94 16.99 -19.13
N ILE A 373 16.33 15.85 -18.57
CA ILE A 373 17.55 15.10 -18.95
C ILE A 373 17.48 14.69 -20.42
N SER A 374 16.37 14.08 -20.84
CA SER A 374 16.17 13.70 -22.24
C SER A 374 16.20 14.90 -23.18
N ARG A 375 15.62 16.03 -22.78
CA ARG A 375 15.61 17.25 -23.59
C ARG A 375 16.99 17.89 -23.72
N GLU A 376 17.77 17.96 -22.65
CA GLU A 376 19.02 18.73 -22.62
C GLU A 376 20.27 17.92 -22.94
N LEU A 377 20.26 16.62 -22.64
CA LEU A 377 21.40 15.73 -22.83
C LEU A 377 21.20 14.75 -24.00
N GLY A 378 20.00 14.67 -24.56
CA GLY A 378 19.69 13.78 -25.69
C GLY A 378 19.82 12.29 -25.36
N VAL A 379 19.78 11.93 -24.08
CA VAL A 379 19.86 10.55 -23.58
C VAL A 379 18.56 10.15 -22.89
N GLU A 380 18.11 8.91 -23.11
CA GLU A 380 17.00 8.35 -22.36
C GLU A 380 17.51 7.75 -21.05
N CYS A 381 17.15 8.38 -19.93
CA CYS A 381 17.39 7.84 -18.61
C CYS A 381 16.12 7.16 -18.10
N PRO A 382 16.10 5.83 -17.87
CA PRO A 382 14.95 5.20 -17.23
C PRO A 382 14.71 5.76 -15.84
N VAL A 383 13.44 5.93 -15.46
CA VAL A 383 13.03 6.42 -14.13
C VAL A 383 13.70 5.62 -13.02
N ALA A 384 13.80 4.29 -13.16
CA ALA A 384 14.46 3.42 -12.19
C ALA A 384 15.91 3.82 -11.88
N GLN A 385 16.63 4.41 -12.84
CA GLN A 385 18.02 4.81 -12.66
C GLN A 385 18.16 6.10 -11.86
N LEU A 386 17.19 7.01 -11.95
CA LEU A 386 17.11 8.20 -11.09
C LEU A 386 16.95 7.82 -9.61
N PHE A 387 16.27 6.70 -9.33
CA PHE A 387 16.17 6.12 -8.00
C PHE A 387 17.46 5.39 -7.57
N ARG A 388 18.16 4.74 -8.50
CA ARG A 388 19.41 4.02 -8.25
C ARG A 388 20.60 4.97 -8.00
N TYR A 389 20.59 6.14 -8.63
CA TYR A 389 21.63 7.15 -8.53
C TYR A 389 21.08 8.46 -7.97
N PRO A 390 20.77 8.51 -6.66
CA PRO A 390 19.95 9.57 -6.09
C PRO A 390 20.72 10.85 -5.78
N THR A 391 21.96 11.03 -6.22
CA THR A 391 22.71 12.30 -6.09
C THR A 391 23.10 12.82 -7.46
N VAL A 392 23.32 14.13 -7.57
CA VAL A 392 23.78 14.77 -8.81
C VAL A 392 25.04 14.08 -9.35
N ARG A 393 26.03 13.84 -8.48
CA ARG A 393 27.30 13.18 -8.81
C ARG A 393 27.10 11.76 -9.32
N MET A 394 26.28 10.97 -8.63
CA MET A 394 26.03 9.59 -9.04
C MET A 394 25.25 9.51 -10.35
N LEU A 395 24.25 10.37 -10.51
CA LEU A 395 23.45 10.42 -11.72
C LEU A 395 24.30 10.88 -12.91
N ALA A 396 25.11 11.93 -12.72
CA ALA A 396 26.07 12.37 -13.73
C ALA A 396 27.06 11.27 -14.10
N ALA A 397 27.58 10.52 -13.12
CA ALA A 397 28.46 9.38 -13.39
C ALA A 397 27.76 8.29 -14.23
N TYR A 398 26.50 7.99 -13.93
CA TYR A 398 25.70 7.04 -14.72
C TYR A 398 25.40 7.56 -16.13
N LEU A 399 24.95 8.80 -16.26
CA LEU A 399 24.64 9.41 -17.56
C LEU A 399 25.88 9.51 -18.45
N ALA A 400 27.07 9.69 -17.88
CA ALA A 400 28.34 9.65 -18.62
C ALA A 400 28.64 8.29 -19.27
N THR A 401 27.98 7.22 -18.83
CA THR A 401 28.11 5.88 -19.44
C THR A 401 27.18 5.65 -20.63
N LEU A 402 26.20 6.54 -20.85
CA LEU A 402 25.24 6.44 -21.94
C LEU A 402 25.76 7.17 -23.19
N GLN A 403 25.66 6.55 -24.37
CA GLN A 403 25.95 7.23 -25.64
C GLN A 403 24.69 7.92 -26.21
N PRO A 404 24.82 9.10 -26.85
CA PRO A 404 23.71 9.75 -27.53
C PRO A 404 23.21 8.88 -28.69
N GLY A 405 21.96 8.41 -28.62
CA GLY A 405 21.33 7.60 -29.66
C GLY A 405 21.51 6.08 -29.54
N ASP A 406 22.20 5.58 -28.52
CA ASP A 406 22.16 4.15 -28.21
C ASP A 406 20.77 3.81 -27.62
N PRO A 407 20.10 2.74 -28.08
CA PRO A 407 18.95 2.22 -27.36
C PRO A 407 19.42 1.92 -25.94
N THR A 408 18.65 2.39 -24.95
CA THR A 408 18.81 1.99 -23.55
C THR A 408 19.09 0.49 -23.51
N PRO A 409 20.03 -0.02 -22.69
CA PRO A 409 20.15 -1.46 -22.50
C PRO A 409 18.76 -1.94 -22.13
N ALA A 410 18.12 -2.64 -23.07
CA ALA A 410 16.84 -3.23 -22.83
C ALA A 410 17.05 -4.03 -21.54
N GLU A 411 16.28 -3.69 -20.52
CA GLU A 411 15.92 -4.67 -19.51
C GLU A 411 15.60 -5.93 -20.32
N THR A 412 16.46 -6.94 -20.24
CA THR A 412 16.33 -8.15 -21.04
C THR A 412 14.95 -8.70 -20.73
N ALA A 413 14.00 -8.40 -21.61
CA ALA A 413 12.72 -9.08 -21.64
C ALA A 413 13.08 -10.56 -21.66
N PRO A 414 12.55 -11.38 -20.73
CA PRO A 414 12.78 -12.81 -20.82
C PRO A 414 12.39 -13.24 -22.22
N THR A 415 13.35 -13.78 -22.96
CA THR A 415 13.10 -14.39 -24.26
C THR A 415 11.94 -15.35 -24.05
N VAL A 416 10.82 -15.11 -24.75
CA VAL A 416 9.74 -16.08 -24.83
C VAL A 416 10.32 -17.28 -25.56
N VAL A 417 10.92 -18.19 -24.81
CA VAL A 417 11.08 -19.58 -25.22
C VAL A 417 9.66 -20.09 -25.24
N THR A 418 9.08 -20.23 -26.43
CA THR A 418 7.86 -21.00 -26.62
C THR A 418 8.11 -22.38 -26.00
N PRO A 419 7.41 -22.77 -24.92
CA PRO A 419 7.55 -24.12 -24.40
C PRO A 419 7.05 -25.10 -25.48
N PRO A 420 7.67 -26.28 -25.63
CA PRO A 420 7.10 -27.31 -26.47
C PRO A 420 5.69 -27.66 -25.96
N PRO A 421 4.79 -28.15 -26.82
CA PRO A 421 3.43 -28.50 -26.42
C PRO A 421 3.46 -29.43 -25.21
N ILE A 422 2.85 -29.01 -24.11
CA ILE A 422 2.67 -29.87 -22.93
C ILE A 422 1.63 -30.92 -23.32
N GLU A 423 2.08 -32.14 -23.60
CA GLU A 423 1.20 -33.31 -23.59
C GLU A 423 0.67 -33.50 -22.17
N MET A 424 -0.63 -33.33 -21.99
CA MET A 424 -1.26 -33.60 -20.69
C MET A 424 -1.13 -35.10 -20.38
N PRO A 425 -0.70 -35.48 -19.16
CA PRO A 425 -0.77 -36.87 -18.73
C PRO A 425 -2.24 -37.34 -18.70
N PRO A 426 -2.51 -38.62 -18.98
CA PRO A 426 -3.88 -39.12 -19.03
C PRO A 426 -4.59 -38.91 -17.68
N PRO A 427 -5.88 -38.56 -17.67
CA PRO A 427 -6.62 -38.23 -16.47
C PRO A 427 -6.61 -39.38 -15.46
N SER A 428 -6.47 -39.02 -14.19
CA SER A 428 -6.39 -39.98 -13.08
C SER A 428 -7.65 -40.85 -13.01
N ARG A 429 -7.55 -42.05 -12.40
CA ARG A 429 -8.71 -42.93 -12.17
C ARG A 429 -9.86 -42.21 -11.44
N ARG A 430 -9.55 -41.18 -10.65
CA ARG A 430 -10.49 -40.36 -9.90
C ARG A 430 -11.28 -39.42 -10.83
N ASP A 431 -10.62 -38.85 -11.84
CA ASP A 431 -11.23 -37.96 -12.83
C ASP A 431 -12.14 -38.74 -13.80
N ARG A 432 -11.75 -39.96 -14.19
CA ARG A 432 -12.60 -40.85 -15.00
C ARG A 432 -13.89 -41.24 -14.27
N ARG A 433 -13.80 -41.54 -12.96
CA ARG A 433 -14.99 -41.86 -12.14
C ARG A 433 -15.93 -40.66 -11.97
N ARG A 434 -15.39 -39.45 -11.86
CA ARG A 434 -16.19 -38.21 -11.76
C ARG A 434 -16.93 -37.91 -13.07
N ALA A 435 -16.27 -38.09 -14.21
CA ALA A 435 -16.88 -37.89 -15.54
C ALA A 435 -17.99 -38.92 -15.83
N ILE A 436 -17.79 -40.20 -15.50
CA ILE A 436 -18.80 -41.26 -15.66
C ILE A 436 -20.04 -40.99 -14.79
N ARG A 437 -19.84 -40.49 -13.56
CA ARG A 437 -20.95 -40.18 -12.64
C ARG A 437 -21.75 -38.94 -13.09
N GLN A 438 -21.12 -38.01 -13.80
CA GLN A 438 -21.80 -36.85 -14.38
C GLN A 438 -22.53 -37.16 -15.70
N GLN A 439 -22.11 -38.20 -16.43
CA GLN A 439 -22.79 -38.64 -17.66
C GLN A 439 -23.99 -39.57 -17.41
N LEU A 440 -24.09 -40.22 -16.26
CA LEU A 440 -25.12 -41.23 -15.96
C LEU A 440 -26.39 -40.70 -15.28
N ASN A 441 -26.67 -39.39 -15.29
CA ASN A 441 -27.94 -38.90 -14.75
C ASN A 441 -28.65 -37.87 -15.66
N PRO A 442 -29.34 -38.33 -16.72
CA PRO A 442 -30.33 -37.52 -17.43
C PRO A 442 -31.76 -37.83 -16.93
N LEU A 443 -32.35 -36.85 -16.25
CA LEU A 443 -33.79 -36.49 -16.20
C LEU A 443 -34.87 -37.59 -16.04
N THR A 444 -35.60 -37.53 -14.92
CA THR A 444 -37.05 -37.80 -14.75
C THR A 444 -37.38 -37.32 -13.31
N GLU A 445 -38.45 -36.62 -12.96
CA GLU A 445 -39.69 -36.26 -13.63
C GLU A 445 -40.37 -35.12 -12.84
N ARG A 446 -41.37 -34.49 -13.47
CA ARG A 446 -42.22 -33.43 -12.93
C ARG A 446 -43.39 -33.98 -12.10
N HIS A 447 -43.95 -33.07 -11.27
CA HIS A 447 -45.36 -32.92 -10.85
C HIS A 447 -45.91 -33.63 -9.58
N ASP A 448 -46.51 -32.74 -8.77
CA ASP A 448 -47.80 -32.80 -8.06
C ASP A 448 -48.05 -33.71 -6.83
N SER A 449 -48.22 -33.01 -5.70
CA SER A 449 -49.37 -33.05 -4.77
C SER A 449 -49.66 -34.28 -3.87
N ILE A 450 -50.10 -33.95 -2.65
CA ILE A 450 -50.89 -34.71 -1.66
C ILE A 450 -50.09 -35.69 -0.75
N PHE A 451 -49.67 -35.22 0.43
CA PHE A 451 -50.29 -35.47 1.74
C PHE A 451 -49.58 -34.66 2.84
#